data_AF-A0A2P6QM93-F1
#
_entry.id   AF-A0A2P6QM93-F1
#
_cell.length_a   1.000
_cell.length_b   1.000
_cell.length_c   1.000
_cell.angle_alpha   90.00
_cell.angle_beta   90.00
_cell.angle_gamma   90.00
#
_symmetry.space_group_name_H-M   'P 1'
#
loop_
_entity.id
_entity.type
_entity.pdbx_description
1 polymer ?
#
loop_
_entity_poly.entity_id
_entity_poly.type
_entity_poly.pdbx_seq_one_letter_code
_entity_poly.pdbx_strand_id
1 'polypeptide(L)' 'MLCNSSQVDLDNIDEKEFLELQDLEFLDCILEEGDMLYIPPKWWHYVRSLTTSMSVSFWCSDYDS' A
#
# COMPACT_ATOMS: atom_id res chain seq x y z
N MET A 1 12.96 12.56 8.67
CA MET A 1 12.21 11.31 8.84
C MET A 1 11.00 11.38 7.93
N LEU A 2 10.74 10.34 7.15
CA LEU A 2 9.45 10.18 6.47
C LEU A 2 8.38 10.10 7.57
N CYS A 3 7.34 10.92 7.47
CA CYS A 3 6.28 11.02 8.47
C CYS A 3 4.98 10.29 8.06
N ASN A 4 5.03 9.55 6.96
CA ASN A 4 3.89 8.92 6.30
C ASN A 4 4.14 7.43 5.99
N SER A 5 4.94 6.77 6.82
CA SER A 5 5.16 5.33 6.76
C SER A 5 4.59 4.70 8.02
N SER A 6 3.91 3.56 7.86
CA SER A 6 3.39 2.80 9.00
C SER A 6 4.54 2.26 9.86
N GLN A 7 4.28 2.11 11.15
CA GLN A 7 5.18 1.40 12.07
C GLN A 7 4.96 -0.12 12.06
N VAL A 8 3.83 -0.55 11.50
CA VAL A 8 3.42 -1.95 11.46
C VAL A 8 4.17 -2.67 10.33
N ASP A 9 4.83 -3.78 10.68
CA ASP A 9 5.30 -4.77 9.71
C ASP A 9 4.15 -5.71 9.37
N LEU A 10 3.64 -5.62 8.13
CA LEU A 10 2.51 -6.43 7.68
C LEU A 10 2.91 -7.88 7.33
N ASP A 11 4.20 -8.18 7.16
CA ASP A 11 4.68 -9.55 6.94
C ASP A 11 4.85 -10.32 8.27
N ASN A 12 4.96 -9.61 9.39
CA ASN A 12 5.14 -10.18 10.72
C ASN A 12 4.47 -9.31 11.80
N ILE A 13 3.13 -9.32 11.81
CA ILE A 13 2.32 -8.49 12.71
C ILE A 13 2.43 -8.98 14.16
N ASP A 14 2.81 -8.09 15.08
CA ASP A 14 2.61 -8.30 16.51
C ASP A 14 1.20 -7.84 16.91
N GLU A 15 0.28 -8.80 16.95
CA GLU A 15 -1.13 -8.56 17.31
C GLU A 15 -1.31 -7.99 18.73
N LYS A 16 -0.31 -8.11 19.61
CA LYS A 16 -0.37 -7.57 20.97
C LYS A 16 0.00 -6.09 21.02
N GLU A 17 0.83 -5.63 20.08
CA GLU A 17 1.25 -4.23 19.99
C GLU A 17 0.21 -3.40 19.22
N PHE A 18 -0.40 -3.98 18.19
CA PHE A 18 -1.33 -3.28 17.29
C PHE A 18 -2.73 -3.91 17.28
N LEU A 19 -3.42 -3.82 18.42
CA LEU A 19 -4.76 -4.41 18.63
C LEU A 19 -5.81 -3.91 17.61
N GLU A 20 -5.68 -2.67 17.14
CA GLU A 20 -6.61 -2.05 16.19
C GLU A 20 -6.54 -2.64 14.77
N LEU A 21 -5.53 -3.48 14.47
CA LEU A 21 -5.42 -4.15 13.16
C LEU A 21 -6.45 -5.26 12.96
N GLN A 22 -7.00 -5.83 14.03
CA GLN A 22 -7.89 -7.00 13.96
C GLN A 22 -9.17 -6.72 13.18
N ASP A 23 -9.69 -5.50 13.31
CA ASP A 23 -10.94 -5.06 12.69
C ASP A 23 -10.70 -4.08 11.51
N LEU A 24 -9.46 -3.99 11.02
CA LEU A 24 -9.12 -3.07 9.95
C LEU A 24 -9.69 -3.57 8.61
N GLU A 25 -10.57 -2.78 8.00
CA GLU A 25 -11.03 -3.03 6.63
C GLU A 25 -9.97 -2.56 5.61
N PHE A 26 -9.66 -3.42 4.64
CA PHE A 26 -8.74 -3.10 3.56
C PHE A 26 -9.15 -3.79 2.25
N LEU A 27 -8.56 -3.33 1.15
CA LEU A 27 -8.66 -3.96 -0.15
C LEU A 27 -7.35 -4.68 -0.47
N ASP A 28 -7.44 -5.92 -0.93
CA ASP A 28 -6.32 -6.73 -1.38
C ASP A 28 -6.49 -7.11 -2.85
N CYS A 29 -5.40 -7.12 -3.59
CA CYS A 29 -5.36 -7.55 -4.97
C CYS A 29 -3.98 -8.10 -5.35
N ILE A 30 -3.97 -9.02 -6.31
CA ILE A 30 -2.75 -9.46 -7.00
C ILE A 30 -2.70 -8.71 -8.32
N LEU A 31 -1.63 -7.92 -8.52
CA LEU A 31 -1.43 -7.16 -9.75
C LEU A 31 -0.62 -7.98 -10.76
N GLU A 32 -1.18 -8.24 -11.93
CA GLU A 32 -0.53 -9.01 -12.99
C GLU A 32 0.12 -8.11 -14.06
N GLU A 33 0.85 -8.72 -14.98
CA GLU A 33 1.47 -8.00 -16.11
C GLU A 33 0.39 -7.37 -17.01
N GLY A 34 0.50 -6.07 -17.25
CA GLY A 34 -0.43 -5.31 -18.08
C GLY A 34 -1.58 -4.66 -17.32
N ASP A 35 -1.78 -5.01 -16.05
CA ASP A 35 -2.78 -4.37 -15.20
C ASP A 35 -2.37 -2.96 -14.78
N MET A 36 -3.38 -2.15 -14.46
CA MET A 36 -3.19 -0.81 -13.90
C MET A 36 -3.96 -0.70 -12.58
N LEU A 37 -3.24 -0.34 -11.51
CA LEU A 37 -3.82 -0.03 -10.21
C LEU A 37 -3.86 1.49 -10.01
N TYR A 38 -5.05 2.04 -9.81
CA TYR A 38 -5.22 3.41 -9.37
C TYR A 38 -5.25 3.47 -7.84
N ILE A 39 -4.31 4.20 -7.25
CA ILE A 39 -4.25 4.45 -5.80
C ILE A 39 -4.67 5.91 -5.56
N PRO A 40 -5.85 6.16 -4.96
CA PRO A 40 -6.29 7.52 -4.73
C PRO A 40 -5.36 8.30 -3.77
N PRO A 41 -5.36 9.64 -3.84
CA PRO A 41 -4.54 10.45 -2.95
C PRO A 41 -4.77 10.12 -1.47
N LYS A 42 -3.68 10.06 -0.69
CA LYS A 42 -3.63 9.74 0.75
C LYS A 42 -3.98 8.30 1.12
N TRP A 43 -4.25 7.42 0.16
CA TRP A 43 -4.47 6.01 0.47
C TRP A 43 -3.16 5.32 0.86
N TRP A 44 -3.22 4.64 2.00
CA TRP A 44 -2.15 3.72 2.42
C TRP A 44 -2.12 2.54 1.46
N HIS A 45 -0.92 2.19 1.01
CA HIS A 45 -0.70 1.04 0.14
C HIS A 45 0.55 0.31 0.61
N TYR A 46 0.42 -1.00 0.75
CA TYR A 46 1.52 -1.92 1.00
C TYR A 46 1.65 -2.82 -0.24
N VAL A 47 2.88 -3.00 -0.71
CA VAL A 47 3.15 -3.75 -1.95
C VAL A 47 4.24 -4.76 -1.64
N ARG A 48 3.96 -6.04 -1.94
CA ARG A 48 4.91 -7.13 -1.84
C ARG A 48 5.03 -7.86 -3.17
N SER A 49 6.26 -7.98 -3.66
CA SER A 49 6.54 -8.77 -4.85
C SER A 49 6.45 -10.27 -4.53
N LEU A 50 5.58 -11.01 -5.23
CA LEU A 50 5.47 -12.46 -5.11
C LEU A 50 6.57 -13.20 -5.90
N THR A 51 7.12 -12.56 -6.92
CA THR A 51 8.21 -13.03 -7.80
C THR A 51 9.10 -11.84 -8.17
N THR A 52 10.21 -12.08 -8.88
CA THR A 52 10.95 -10.99 -9.52
C THR A 52 10.00 -10.16 -10.38
N SER A 53 9.87 -8.86 -10.08
CA SER A 53 8.87 -7.98 -10.68
C SER A 53 9.43 -6.61 -11.05
N MET A 54 8.76 -5.93 -11.98
CA MET A 54 9.03 -4.54 -12.37
C MET A 54 7.70 -3.81 -12.55
N SER A 55 7.60 -2.62 -11.96
CA SER A 55 6.39 -1.79 -12.00
C SER A 55 6.76 -0.34 -12.32
N VAL A 56 5.83 0.39 -12.93
CA VAL A 56 6.00 1.81 -13.27
C VAL A 56 4.86 2.61 -12.63
N SER A 57 5.21 3.66 -11.89
CA SER A 57 4.24 4.53 -11.22
C SER A 57 4.18 5.90 -11.90
N PHE A 58 2.97 6.38 -12.15
CA PHE A 58 2.71 7.73 -12.64
C PHE A 58 2.14 8.58 -11.50
N TRP A 59 2.77 9.70 -11.21
CA TRP A 59 2.34 10.64 -10.18
C TRP A 59 1.79 11.89 -10.85
N CYS A 60 0.48 12.10 -10.74
CA CYS A 60 -0.19 13.29 -11.25
C CYS A 60 -0.72 14.10 -10.07
N SER A 61 -0.66 15.42 -10.16
CA SER A 61 -1.23 16.33 -9.15
C SER A 61 -2.22 17.25 -9.83
N ASP A 62 -3.42 17.34 -9.28
CA ASP A 62 -4.51 18.17 -9.83
C ASP A 62 -4.34 19.67 -9.50
N TYR A 63 -3.10 20.19 -9.39
CA TYR A 63 -2.86 21.62 -9.15
C TYR A 63 -3.04 22.46 -10.43
N ASP A 64 -4.14 22.27 -11.14
CA ASP A 64 -4.55 23.16 -12.23
C ASP A 64 -6.06 23.46 -12.12
N SER A 65 -6.39 24.30 -11.12
CA SER A 65 -7.42 25.37 -11.12
C SER A 65 -7.55 25.98 -9.72
#